data_AF-A0A2M7NAZ7-F1
#
_entry.id   AF-A0A2M7NAZ7-F1
#
_cell.length_a   1.000
_cell.length_b   1.000
_cell.length_c   1.000
_cell.angle_alpha   90.00
_cell.angle_beta   90.00
_cell.angle_gamma   90.00
#
_symmetry.space_group_name_H-M   'P 1'
#
loop_
_entity.id
_entity.type
_entity.pdbx_description
1 polymer ?
#
loop_
_entity_poly.entity_id
_entity_poly.type
_entity_poly.pdbx_seq_one_letter_code
_entity_poly.pdbx_strand_id
1 'polypeptide(L)'
;MKYSNCEILSSFNEDDQVSLSESYIELKPDNTFKFRATNLTLPIAVFLNLKRQKRKDHFVVNAINNLFKKNNYLQLVVHLQNSLISEKKFLSEIKNEKKYVVSIDEIANEEDVLVINDIISKVNKKLDLEEVSELFSTDFSSITTKYLK
;
A
#
# COMPACT_ATOMS: atom_id res chain seq x y z
N MET A 1 -0.28 26.59 -3.07
CA MET A 1 -1.51 26.23 -2.34
C MET A 1 -1.11 25.74 -0.96
N LYS A 2 -1.50 26.46 0.10
CA LYS A 2 -1.28 26.05 1.50
C LYS A 2 -2.59 25.48 2.02
N TYR A 3 -2.58 24.22 2.45
CA TYR A 3 -3.66 23.70 3.28
C TYR A 3 -3.19 23.79 4.74
N SER A 4 -3.81 24.70 5.48
CA SER A 4 -3.58 24.90 6.90
C SER A 4 -4.15 23.74 7.70
N ASN A 5 -3.41 23.33 8.74
CA ASN A 5 -3.84 22.41 9.79
C ASN A 5 -5.20 22.81 10.35
N CYS A 6 -6.11 21.85 10.49
CA CYS A 6 -7.31 22.02 11.31
C CYS A 6 -7.07 21.26 12.62
N GLU A 7 -6.45 21.94 13.58
CA GLU A 7 -6.59 21.61 14.99
C GLU A 7 -7.91 22.23 15.46
N ILE A 8 -8.86 21.41 15.89
CA ILE A 8 -10.00 21.91 16.65
C ILE A 8 -9.88 21.33 18.06
N LEU A 9 -9.18 22.10 18.90
CA LEU A 9 -9.40 22.14 20.34
C LEU A 9 -10.76 22.81 20.58
N SER A 10 -11.64 22.18 21.35
CA SER A 10 -12.77 22.89 21.94
C SER A 10 -12.85 22.55 23.43
N SER A 11 -12.40 23.51 24.24
CA SER A 11 -12.70 23.66 25.66
C SER A 11 -14.20 23.86 25.87
N PHE A 12 -14.76 23.17 26.85
CA PHE A 12 -16.15 23.30 27.29
C PHE A 12 -16.34 24.57 28.12
N ASN A 13 -17.38 25.36 27.82
CA ASN A 13 -18.09 26.23 28.76
C ASN A 13 -19.60 26.10 28.47
N GLU A 14 -20.38 25.96 29.53
CA GLU A 14 -21.73 25.36 29.52
C GLU A 14 -22.90 26.28 29.09
N ASP A 15 -22.68 27.56 28.77
CA ASP A 15 -23.80 28.50 28.62
C ASP A 15 -23.75 29.37 27.36
N ASP A 16 -23.67 28.76 26.17
CA ASP A 16 -24.08 29.45 24.94
C ASP A 16 -24.63 28.46 23.88
N GLN A 17 -25.91 28.64 23.52
CA GLN A 17 -26.55 27.87 22.45
C GLN A 17 -26.02 28.32 21.08
N VAL A 18 -25.25 27.44 20.42
CA VAL A 18 -24.97 27.49 18.98
C VAL A 18 -25.41 26.16 18.37
N SER A 19 -26.62 26.09 17.81
CA SER A 19 -27.07 24.90 17.08
C SER A 19 -26.67 25.01 15.60
N LEU A 20 -25.40 24.69 15.31
CA LEU A 20 -24.92 24.40 13.97
C LEU A 20 -24.61 22.91 13.86
N SER A 21 -25.59 22.15 13.38
CA SER A 21 -25.43 20.97 12.52
C SER A 21 -24.20 20.09 12.75
N GLU A 22 -24.17 19.31 13.82
CA GLU A 22 -23.07 18.38 14.06
C GLU A 22 -23.21 17.13 13.18
N SER A 23 -22.22 16.92 12.30
CA SER A 23 -22.06 15.64 11.61
C SER A 23 -21.40 14.65 12.57
N TYR A 24 -21.93 13.43 12.68
CA TYR A 24 -21.41 12.42 13.60
C TYR A 24 -21.26 11.04 12.95
N ILE A 25 -20.29 10.27 13.47
CA ILE A 25 -20.06 8.86 13.15
C ILE A 25 -20.42 8.04 14.38
N GLU A 26 -21.38 7.12 14.23
CA GLU A 26 -21.76 6.15 15.26
C GLU A 26 -21.27 4.75 14.84
N LEU A 27 -20.40 4.14 15.65
CA LEU A 27 -20.01 2.74 15.50
C LEU A 27 -21.06 1.88 16.21
N LYS A 28 -21.68 0.95 15.48
CA LYS A 28 -22.66 0.03 16.03
C LYS A 28 -21.98 -1.26 16.55
N PRO A 29 -22.64 -2.00 17.46
CA PRO A 29 -22.12 -3.25 18.01
C PRO A 29 -21.85 -4.35 16.99
N ASP A 30 -22.45 -4.26 15.79
CA ASP A 30 -22.28 -5.18 14.67
C ASP A 30 -21.13 -4.79 13.73
N ASN A 31 -20.25 -3.89 14.15
CA ASN A 31 -19.17 -3.29 13.36
C ASN A 31 -19.64 -2.52 12.11
N THR A 32 -20.92 -2.12 12.06
CA THR A 32 -21.40 -1.19 11.02
C THR A 32 -21.31 0.25 11.51
N PHE A 33 -21.16 1.20 10.60
CA PHE A 33 -21.11 2.63 10.92
C PHE A 33 -22.35 3.32 10.39
N LYS A 34 -22.97 4.16 11.23
CA LYS A 34 -24.03 5.09 10.79
C LYS A 34 -23.45 6.50 10.76
N PHE A 35 -23.54 7.13 9.60
CA PHE A 35 -23.08 8.50 9.41
C PHE A 35 -24.27 9.42 9.16
N ARG A 36 -24.34 10.54 9.89
CA ARG A 36 -25.27 11.64 9.58
C ARG A 36 -24.45 12.84 9.17
N ALA A 37 -24.55 13.21 7.90
CA ALA A 37 -23.92 14.39 7.32
C ALA A 37 -24.93 15.52 7.18
N THR A 38 -24.54 16.73 7.54
CA THR A 38 -25.17 17.95 6.98
C THR A 38 -24.44 18.44 5.73
N ASN A 39 -23.21 17.97 5.49
CA ASN A 39 -22.43 18.19 4.28
C ASN A 39 -21.70 16.90 3.86
N LEU A 40 -21.87 16.47 2.60
CA LEU A 40 -21.34 15.21 2.08
C LEU A 40 -19.82 15.22 1.85
N THR A 41 -19.14 16.36 1.97
CA THR A 41 -17.68 16.46 1.74
C THR A 41 -16.87 15.59 2.71
N LEU A 42 -17.20 15.60 4.00
CA LEU A 42 -16.52 14.80 5.04
C LEU A 42 -16.61 13.28 4.81
N PRO A 43 -17.79 12.66 4.66
CA PRO A 43 -17.89 11.21 4.47
C PRO A 43 -17.28 10.74 3.15
N ILE A 44 -17.39 11.54 2.08
CA ILE A 44 -16.74 11.22 0.80
C ILE A 44 -15.21 11.21 0.97
N ALA A 45 -14.65 12.20 1.65
CA ALA A 45 -13.21 12.25 1.92
C ALA A 45 -12.73 11.07 2.78
N VAL A 46 -13.48 10.70 3.83
CA VAL A 46 -13.17 9.53 4.67
C VAL A 46 -13.20 8.24 3.84
N PHE A 47 -14.24 8.04 3.02
CA PHE A 47 -14.36 6.85 2.18
C PHE A 47 -13.22 6.74 1.16
N LEU A 48 -12.87 7.83 0.48
CA LEU A 48 -11.76 7.87 -0.48
C LEU A 48 -10.42 7.58 0.21
N ASN A 49 -10.18 8.14 1.40
CA ASN A 49 -8.98 7.86 2.18
C ASN A 49 -8.89 6.39 2.60
N LEU A 50 -9.99 5.77 3.05
CA LEU A 50 -10.02 4.35 3.39
C LEU A 50 -9.74 3.47 2.17
N LYS A 51 -10.31 3.80 1.01
CA LYS A 51 -10.06 3.06 -0.23
C LYS A 51 -8.59 3.14 -0.65
N ARG A 52 -7.99 4.34 -0.58
CA ARG A 52 -6.56 4.56 -0.85
C ARG A 52 -5.67 3.82 0.14
N GLN A 53 -6.02 3.84 1.43
CA GLN A 53 -5.26 3.13 2.46
C GLN A 53 -5.25 1.62 2.22
N LYS A 54 -6.41 1.01 1.91
CA LYS A 54 -6.49 -0.42 1.58
C LYS A 54 -5.60 -0.79 0.39
N ARG A 55 -5.57 0.04 -0.66
CA ARG A 55 -4.65 -0.17 -1.80
C ARG A 55 -3.20 -0.06 -1.38
N LYS A 56 -2.87 0.91 -0.53
CA LYS A 56 -1.51 1.07 -0.01
C LYS A 56 -1.06 -0.15 0.79
N ASP A 57 -1.92 -0.66 1.66
CA ASP A 57 -1.64 -1.86 2.46
C ASP A 57 -1.42 -3.08 1.56
N HIS A 58 -2.24 -3.25 0.50
CA HIS A 58 -2.05 -4.29 -0.52
C HIS A 58 -0.66 -4.24 -1.15
N PHE A 59 -0.25 -3.07 -1.66
CA PHE A 59 1.06 -2.91 -2.31
C PHE A 59 2.23 -3.09 -1.34
N VAL A 60 2.11 -2.63 -0.09
CA VAL A 60 3.14 -2.85 0.93
C VAL A 60 3.29 -4.34 1.25
N VAL A 61 2.18 -5.05 1.41
CA VAL A 61 2.20 -6.50 1.65
C VAL A 61 2.83 -7.25 0.48
N ASN A 62 2.48 -6.89 -0.76
CA ASN A 62 3.10 -7.47 -1.96
C ASN A 62 4.61 -7.22 -1.99
N ALA A 63 5.05 -5.98 -1.76
CA ALA A 63 6.47 -5.62 -1.71
C ALA A 63 7.24 -6.42 -0.66
N ILE A 64 6.70 -6.59 0.54
CA ILE A 64 7.32 -7.38 1.61
C ILE A 64 7.40 -8.86 1.21
N ASN A 65 6.32 -9.43 0.67
CA ASN A 65 6.29 -10.82 0.24
C ASN A 65 7.30 -11.09 -0.88
N ASN A 66 7.37 -10.21 -1.88
CA ASN A 66 8.30 -10.33 -2.98
C ASN A 66 9.76 -10.14 -2.53
N LEU A 67 10.01 -9.26 -1.55
CA LEU A 67 11.32 -9.14 -0.91
C LEU A 67 11.72 -10.45 -0.20
N PHE A 68 10.81 -11.10 0.53
CA PHE A 68 11.08 -12.40 1.14
C PHE A 68 11.40 -13.47 0.10
N LYS A 69 10.67 -13.52 -1.02
CA LYS A 69 10.94 -14.46 -2.11
C LYS A 69 12.34 -14.24 -2.70
N LYS A 70 12.71 -12.99 -2.97
CA LYS A 70 14.04 -12.61 -3.47
C LYS A 70 15.14 -13.03 -2.50
N ASN A 71 14.95 -12.77 -1.21
CA ASN A 71 15.90 -13.20 -0.16
C ASN A 71 16.02 -14.72 -0.07
N ASN A 72 14.91 -15.45 -0.12
CA ASN A 72 14.92 -16.91 -0.10
C ASN A 72 15.69 -17.49 -1.30
N TYR A 73 15.48 -16.92 -2.50
CA TYR A 73 16.21 -17.32 -3.69
C TYR A 73 17.71 -17.06 -3.56
N LEU A 74 18.10 -15.87 -3.11
CA LEU A 74 19.51 -15.54 -2.89
C LEU A 74 20.17 -16.48 -1.87
N GLN A 75 19.49 -16.81 -0.78
CA GLN A 75 19.99 -17.79 0.19
C GLN A 75 20.17 -19.17 -0.45
N LEU A 76 19.23 -19.60 -1.28
CA LEU A 76 19.31 -20.88 -1.99
C LEU A 76 20.52 -20.92 -2.95
N VAL A 77 20.79 -19.82 -3.66
CA VAL A 77 21.97 -19.66 -4.52
C VAL A 77 23.25 -19.71 -3.71
N VAL A 78 23.33 -19.02 -2.58
CA VAL A 78 24.51 -19.05 -1.69
C VAL A 78 24.76 -20.46 -1.17
N HIS A 79 23.71 -21.20 -0.79
CA HIS A 79 23.84 -22.59 -0.35
C HIS A 79 24.37 -23.50 -1.46
N LEU A 80 23.96 -23.27 -2.71
CA LEU A 80 24.49 -24.02 -3.86
C LEU A 80 25.96 -23.70 -4.11
N GLN A 81 26.32 -22.41 -4.13
CA GLN A 81 27.70 -21.95 -4.36
C GLN A 81 28.66 -22.49 -3.30
N ASN A 82 28.22 -22.55 -2.04
CA ASN A 82 28.99 -23.08 -0.93
C ASN A 82 28.90 -24.62 -0.81
N SER A 83 28.32 -25.32 -1.78
CA SER A 83 28.15 -26.78 -1.79
C SER A 83 27.38 -27.33 -0.57
N LEU A 84 26.56 -26.50 0.09
CA LEU A 84 25.69 -26.91 1.21
C LEU A 84 24.47 -27.70 0.71
N ILE A 85 24.12 -27.55 -0.56
CA ILE A 85 23.10 -28.33 -1.26
C ILE A 85 23.65 -28.80 -2.62
N SER A 86 23.12 -29.92 -3.13
CA SER A 86 23.41 -30.36 -4.48
C SER A 86 22.56 -29.62 -5.52
N GLU A 87 23.02 -29.61 -6.77
CA GLU A 87 22.27 -29.05 -7.90
C GLU A 87 20.88 -29.68 -8.05
N LYS A 88 20.77 -31.01 -7.86
CA LYS A 88 19.47 -31.71 -7.86
C LYS A 88 18.52 -31.15 -6.80
N LYS A 89 19.03 -30.85 -5.60
CA LYS A 89 18.23 -30.27 -4.51
C LYS A 89 17.82 -28.83 -4.81
N PHE A 90 18.72 -28.05 -5.39
CA PHE A 90 18.41 -26.70 -5.88
C PHE A 90 17.25 -26.72 -6.89
N LEU A 91 17.35 -27.56 -7.92
CA LEU A 91 16.33 -27.69 -8.97
C LEU A 91 14.99 -28.21 -8.46
N SER A 92 14.97 -29.03 -7.40
CA SER A 92 13.70 -29.43 -6.78
C SER A 92 13.08 -28.33 -5.95
N GLU A 93 13.89 -27.55 -5.23
CA GLU A 93 13.42 -26.53 -4.30
C GLU A 93 12.91 -25.28 -5.02
N ILE A 94 13.60 -24.85 -6.10
CA ILE A 94 13.21 -23.66 -6.87
C ILE A 94 11.85 -23.80 -7.56
N LYS A 95 11.34 -25.04 -7.73
CA LYS A 95 9.99 -25.30 -8.24
C LYS A 95 8.87 -24.81 -7.29
N ASN A 96 9.20 -24.44 -6.06
CA ASN A 96 8.24 -23.83 -5.15
C ASN A 96 8.04 -22.34 -5.48
N GLU A 97 7.14 -22.07 -6.41
CA GLU A 97 6.84 -20.72 -6.91
C GLU A 97 6.47 -19.75 -5.78
N LYS A 98 5.68 -20.20 -4.80
CA LYS A 98 5.26 -19.35 -3.67
C LYS A 98 6.43 -18.82 -2.85
N LYS A 99 7.55 -19.55 -2.81
CA LYS A 99 8.70 -19.21 -1.97
C LYS A 99 9.80 -18.46 -2.72
N TYR A 100 9.87 -18.63 -4.05
CA TYR A 100 11.02 -18.15 -4.83
C TYR A 100 10.65 -17.32 -6.07
N VAL A 101 9.41 -17.41 -6.58
CA VAL A 101 9.01 -16.79 -7.85
C VAL A 101 8.13 -15.57 -7.59
N VAL A 102 8.59 -14.43 -8.09
CA VAL A 102 7.80 -13.20 -8.18
C VAL A 102 7.06 -13.21 -9.50
N SER A 103 5.73 -13.12 -9.44
CA SER A 103 4.87 -13.01 -10.63
C SER A 103 4.46 -11.56 -10.82
N ILE A 104 4.40 -11.11 -12.07
CA ILE A 104 3.99 -9.75 -12.45
C ILE A 104 2.67 -9.89 -13.19
N ASP A 105 1.58 -9.90 -12.43
CA ASP A 105 0.26 -10.28 -12.93
C ASP A 105 -0.74 -9.11 -12.91
N GLU A 106 -0.43 -8.03 -12.19
CA GLU A 106 -1.31 -6.86 -12.06
C GLU A 106 -0.91 -5.78 -13.07
N ILE A 107 -1.82 -5.38 -13.96
CA ILE A 107 -1.60 -4.21 -14.82
C ILE A 107 -1.92 -2.96 -14.01
N ALA A 108 -0.93 -2.06 -13.87
CA ALA A 108 -1.11 -0.81 -13.16
C ALA A 108 -2.19 0.06 -13.83
N ASN A 109 -3.01 0.73 -13.01
CA ASN A 109 -3.73 1.95 -13.42
C ASN A 109 -3.07 3.21 -12.84
N GLU A 110 -3.51 4.38 -13.25
CA GLU A 110 -2.93 5.66 -12.78
C GLU A 110 -2.98 5.83 -11.25
N GLU A 111 -4.07 5.39 -10.59
CA GLU A 111 -4.19 5.45 -9.14
C GLU A 111 -3.15 4.55 -8.45
N ASP A 112 -2.89 3.37 -9.00
CA ASP A 112 -1.90 2.43 -8.47
C ASP A 112 -0.50 3.03 -8.54
N VAL A 113 -0.14 3.70 -9.63
CA VAL A 113 1.14 4.40 -9.76
C VAL A 113 1.29 5.49 -8.70
N LEU A 114 0.24 6.26 -8.44
CA LEU A 114 0.28 7.31 -7.41
C LEU A 114 0.47 6.72 -6.01
N VAL A 115 -0.17 5.59 -5.71
CA VAL A 115 0.00 4.90 -4.43
C VAL A 115 1.41 4.32 -4.30
N ILE A 116 1.89 3.64 -5.34
CA ILE A 116 3.22 3.04 -5.38
C ILE A 116 4.31 4.12 -5.26
N ASN A 117 4.15 5.25 -5.94
CA ASN A 117 5.08 6.37 -5.84
C ASN A 117 5.08 6.99 -4.42
N ASP A 118 3.92 7.11 -3.77
CA ASP A 118 3.86 7.53 -2.35
C ASP A 118 4.56 6.52 -1.41
N ILE A 119 4.51 5.22 -1.71
CA ILE A 119 5.27 4.21 -0.96
C ILE A 119 6.78 4.39 -1.19
N ILE A 120 7.23 4.42 -2.46
CA ILE A 120 8.64 4.52 -2.84
C ILE A 120 9.27 5.81 -2.30
N SER A 121 8.56 6.94 -2.36
CA SER A 121 9.07 8.23 -1.84
C SER A 121 9.46 8.20 -0.36
N LYS A 122 8.91 7.25 0.42
CA LYS A 122 9.23 7.06 1.85
C LYS A 122 10.41 6.12 2.04
N VAL A 123 10.74 5.33 1.04
CA VAL A 123 11.93 4.48 1.02
C VAL A 123 13.06 5.35 0.48
N ASN A 124 14.06 5.66 1.31
CA ASN A 124 15.21 6.48 0.90
C ASN A 124 16.17 5.70 -0.02
N LYS A 125 15.65 5.14 -1.11
CA LYS A 125 16.37 4.35 -2.10
C LYS A 125 15.79 4.66 -3.48
N LYS A 126 16.68 4.88 -4.45
CA LYS A 126 16.30 4.94 -5.86
C LYS A 126 16.09 3.51 -6.36
N LEU A 127 14.92 3.27 -6.91
CA LEU A 127 14.56 2.01 -7.54
C LEU A 127 14.36 2.27 -9.04
N ASP A 128 14.85 1.37 -9.88
CA ASP A 128 14.50 1.40 -11.30
C ASP A 128 13.11 0.79 -11.54
N LEU A 129 12.63 0.91 -12.78
CA LEU A 129 11.28 0.45 -13.13
C LEU A 129 11.11 -1.07 -12.97
N GLU A 130 12.17 -1.84 -13.21
CA GLU A 130 12.13 -3.29 -13.11
C GLU A 130 12.08 -3.71 -11.64
N GLU A 131 12.88 -3.09 -10.77
CA GLU A 131 12.82 -3.26 -9.33
C GLU A 131 11.45 -2.89 -8.77
N VAL A 132 10.84 -1.81 -9.25
CA VAL A 132 9.48 -1.41 -8.85
C VAL A 132 8.47 -2.44 -9.33
N SER A 133 8.57 -2.90 -10.59
CA SER A 133 7.69 -3.92 -11.14
C SER A 133 7.75 -5.23 -10.35
N GLU A 134 8.97 -5.69 -10.03
CA GLU A 134 9.20 -6.89 -9.21
C GLU A 134 8.63 -6.72 -7.79
N LEU A 135 8.94 -5.60 -7.12
CA LEU A 135 8.51 -5.40 -5.74
C LEU A 135 6.99 -5.40 -5.64
N PHE A 136 6.31 -4.66 -6.52
CA PHE A 136 4.87 -4.49 -6.40
C PHE A 136 4.05 -5.54 -7.17
N SER A 137 4.70 -6.48 -7.87
CA SER A 137 4.05 -7.46 -8.75
C SER A 137 3.18 -6.81 -9.83
N THR A 138 3.62 -5.65 -10.31
CA THR A 138 2.82 -4.78 -11.17
C THR A 138 3.53 -4.50 -12.48
N ASP A 139 2.84 -4.69 -13.60
CA ASP A 139 3.28 -4.27 -14.92
C ASP A 139 2.91 -2.81 -15.19
N PHE A 140 3.91 -2.02 -15.55
CA PHE A 140 3.79 -0.60 -15.87
C PHE A 140 3.85 -0.32 -17.38
N SER A 141 3.91 -1.36 -18.22
CA SER A 141 4.01 -1.25 -19.69
C SER A 141 2.91 -0.39 -20.32
N SER A 142 1.71 -0.39 -19.72
CA SER A 142 0.54 0.35 -20.18
C SER A 142 0.53 1.83 -19.77
N ILE A 143 1.44 2.26 -18.90
CA ILE A 143 1.45 3.62 -18.35
C ILE A 143 2.65 4.39 -18.92
N THR A 144 2.36 5.47 -19.65
CA THR A 144 3.39 6.42 -20.07
C THR A 144 4.19 6.91 -18.86
N THR A 145 5.51 6.81 -18.94
CA THR A 145 6.58 7.08 -17.94
C THR A 145 6.58 8.44 -17.23
N LYS A 146 5.50 9.23 -17.35
CA LYS A 146 5.38 10.58 -16.78
C LYS A 146 5.31 10.61 -15.25
N TYR A 147 5.09 9.47 -14.60
CA TYR A 147 4.73 9.40 -13.17
C TYR A 147 5.74 8.68 -12.25
N LEU A 148 6.80 8.09 -12.81
CA LEU A 148 7.88 7.46 -12.04
C LEU A 148 9.10 8.38 -12.10
N LYS A 149 9.41 9.05 -10.99
CA LYS A 149 10.56 9.98 -10.85
C LYS A 149 11.45 9.56 -9.71
#